data_AF-A0A1V4RTL7-F1
#
_entry.id   AF-A0A1V4RTL7-F1
#
_cell.length_a   1.000
_cell.length_b   1.000
_cell.length_c   1.000
_cell.angle_alpha   90.00
_cell.angle_beta   90.00
_cell.angle_gamma   90.00
#
_symmetry.space_group_name_H-M   'P 1'
#
loop_
_entity.id
_entity.type
_entity.pdbx_description
1 polymer ?
#
loop_
_entity_poly.entity_id
_entity_poly.type
_entity_poly.pdbx_seq_one_letter_code
_entity_poly.pdbx_strand_id
1 'polypeptide(L)'
;MEQVSHSSTHRSRVTEPIKAPEDIDRIRKNLSGKSRDLLFFDLATQTGLRAKELLELKAKDLFGLKAGEFLSMSVGNENTVRQIFINEDVARTFNEYLDKAKLQPDDYLFKSRKGKKPLTISTISHMVRSWFEASNIKGVYGAKSLHKTWEYQTGGRPAGTMNSTDDNSFGDLIEPLDTSTLKKRVYDTLFQAIISGRIPPGTRLTVSDISSRFNVSQMPVREALSRLEATGFIVSQKKKGTIVQSLSEDELKEITTIRLTLETLAARLACSVSTVETLNHLKALMKKYVSTNNGDEFVRINRQFHYTICRDANMPMLQQLIVWLSDRISPYCHLYILTIGDLDTHRKPSIRYHQGMLAGMLKKDPNEVVKWLKLDLNQSFTRIIKVLNVKSALNFIEKQQGRRK
;
A
#
# COMPACT_ATOMS: atom_id res chain seq x y z
N MET A 1 33.79 22.43 -50.50
CA MET A 1 34.12 21.48 -49.41
C MET A 1 33.08 21.64 -48.32
N GLU A 2 32.86 20.56 -47.57
CA GLU A 2 31.99 20.42 -46.38
C GLU A 2 30.50 20.25 -46.68
N GLN A 3 30.05 19.01 -46.93
CA GLN A 3 29.84 17.87 -46.03
C GLN A 3 28.35 17.77 -45.64
N VAL A 4 27.69 16.89 -46.39
CA VAL A 4 26.38 16.32 -46.12
C VAL A 4 26.50 15.44 -44.88
N SER A 5 25.92 15.85 -43.75
CA SER A 5 25.75 14.98 -42.58
C SER A 5 24.43 14.22 -42.69
N HIS A 6 24.50 12.99 -43.21
CA HIS A 6 23.47 11.98 -43.01
C HIS A 6 23.37 11.63 -41.51
N SER A 7 22.31 12.10 -40.85
CA SER A 7 21.93 11.63 -39.50
C SER A 7 20.81 10.61 -39.62
N SER A 8 21.22 9.35 -39.70
CA SER A 8 20.36 8.16 -39.63
C SER A 8 19.92 7.90 -38.20
N THR A 9 18.93 8.64 -37.70
CA THR A 9 18.28 8.27 -36.43
C THR A 9 17.29 7.13 -36.66
N HIS A 10 17.75 5.88 -36.51
CA HIS A 10 16.89 4.74 -36.25
C HIS A 10 16.14 4.95 -34.92
N ARG A 11 15.01 5.67 -34.95
CA ARG A 11 14.03 5.60 -33.86
C ARG A 11 13.53 4.17 -33.80
N SER A 12 13.94 3.43 -32.76
CA SER A 12 13.27 2.21 -32.31
C SER A 12 11.76 2.48 -32.29
N ARG A 13 11.03 1.92 -33.27
CA ARG A 13 9.59 2.12 -33.37
C ARG A 13 8.93 1.40 -32.19
N VAL A 14 8.42 2.18 -31.23
CA VAL A 14 7.76 1.65 -30.04
C VAL A 14 6.48 0.93 -30.48
N THR A 15 6.31 -0.34 -30.09
CA THR A 15 5.10 -1.11 -30.44
C THR A 15 3.89 -0.67 -29.63
N GLU A 16 2.71 -0.67 -30.22
CA GLU A 16 1.45 -0.15 -29.64
C GLU A 16 0.53 -1.29 -29.14
N PRO A 17 -0.32 -1.06 -28.12
CA PRO A 17 -1.38 -2.00 -27.73
C PRO A 17 -2.57 -1.97 -28.71
N ILE A 18 -3.38 -3.02 -28.70
CA ILE A 18 -4.74 -3.00 -29.28
C ILE A 18 -5.65 -2.28 -28.28
N LYS A 19 -6.24 -1.16 -28.71
CA LYS A 19 -7.07 -0.32 -27.83
C LYS A 19 -8.56 -0.66 -27.91
N ALA A 20 -9.06 -0.88 -29.12
CA ALA A 20 -10.48 -1.16 -29.36
C ALA A 20 -10.78 -2.66 -29.19
N PRO A 21 -11.78 -3.05 -28.37
CA PRO A 21 -12.20 -4.45 -28.25
C PRO A 21 -12.61 -5.07 -29.60
N GLU A 22 -13.20 -4.28 -30.50
CA GLU A 22 -13.64 -4.72 -31.82
C GLU A 22 -12.46 -5.15 -32.72
N ASP A 23 -11.28 -4.58 -32.50
CA ASP A 23 -10.04 -4.97 -33.21
C ASP A 23 -9.52 -6.32 -32.72
N ILE A 24 -9.70 -6.64 -31.43
CA ILE A 24 -9.37 -7.96 -30.86
C ILE A 24 -10.30 -9.00 -31.50
N ASP A 25 -11.60 -8.75 -31.54
CA ASP A 25 -12.58 -9.66 -32.16
C ASP A 25 -12.32 -9.87 -33.65
N ARG A 26 -11.94 -8.80 -34.36
CA ARG A 26 -11.56 -8.89 -35.78
C ARG A 26 -10.34 -9.78 -35.99
N ILE A 27 -9.31 -9.63 -35.15
CA ILE A 27 -8.12 -10.48 -35.21
C ILE A 27 -8.51 -11.94 -34.87
N ARG A 28 -9.27 -12.18 -33.80
CA ARG A 28 -9.73 -13.54 -33.44
C ARG A 28 -10.52 -14.19 -34.58
N LYS A 29 -11.45 -13.45 -35.20
CA LYS A 29 -12.21 -13.91 -36.37
C LYS A 29 -11.30 -14.30 -37.53
N ASN A 30 -10.30 -13.48 -37.84
CA ASN A 30 -9.28 -13.77 -38.87
C ASN A 30 -8.38 -14.97 -38.52
N LEU A 31 -8.26 -15.31 -37.23
CA LEU A 31 -7.46 -16.43 -36.72
C LEU A 31 -8.25 -17.72 -36.49
N SER A 32 -9.59 -17.71 -36.57
CA SER A 32 -10.47 -18.87 -36.31
C SER A 32 -10.07 -20.16 -37.05
N GLY A 33 -9.50 -20.06 -38.25
CA GLY A 33 -8.99 -21.22 -39.03
C GLY A 33 -7.56 -21.65 -38.68
N LYS A 34 -6.84 -20.90 -37.86
CA LYS A 34 -5.41 -21.11 -37.51
C LYS A 34 -5.29 -21.36 -36.00
N SER A 35 -5.71 -22.53 -35.54
CA SER A 35 -5.82 -22.87 -34.11
C SER A 35 -4.57 -22.56 -33.27
N ARG A 36 -3.36 -22.82 -33.81
CA ARG A 36 -2.10 -22.45 -33.13
C ARG A 36 -1.95 -20.94 -32.92
N ASP A 37 -2.23 -20.17 -33.96
CA ASP A 37 -2.01 -18.73 -33.99
C ASP A 37 -3.08 -18.03 -33.13
N LEU A 38 -4.33 -18.49 -33.24
CA LEU A 38 -5.43 -18.08 -32.36
C LEU A 38 -5.08 -18.35 -30.90
N LEU A 39 -4.57 -19.54 -30.60
CA LEU A 39 -4.21 -19.87 -29.23
C LEU A 39 -3.09 -18.99 -28.68
N PHE A 40 -2.05 -18.76 -29.47
CA PHE A 40 -0.97 -17.87 -29.06
C PHE A 40 -1.49 -16.46 -28.78
N PHE A 41 -2.39 -15.97 -29.64
CA PHE A 41 -3.01 -14.66 -29.49
C PHE A 41 -3.83 -14.58 -28.21
N ASP A 42 -4.72 -15.55 -27.97
CA ASP A 42 -5.59 -15.58 -26.78
C ASP A 42 -4.75 -15.69 -25.49
N LEU A 43 -3.76 -16.59 -25.46
CA LEU A 43 -2.82 -16.67 -24.33
C LEU A 43 -2.11 -15.35 -24.07
N ALA A 44 -1.52 -14.73 -25.10
CA ALA A 44 -0.72 -13.52 -24.93
C ALA A 44 -1.55 -12.28 -24.54
N THR A 45 -2.80 -12.22 -24.96
CA THR A 45 -3.70 -11.07 -24.72
C THR A 45 -4.56 -11.22 -23.48
N GLN A 46 -4.73 -12.44 -22.94
CA GLN A 46 -5.62 -12.70 -21.80
C GLN A 46 -4.89 -13.12 -20.52
N THR A 47 -3.72 -13.75 -20.62
CA THR A 47 -3.00 -14.30 -19.45
C THR A 47 -1.85 -13.44 -18.93
N GLY A 48 -1.45 -12.41 -19.67
CA GLY A 48 -0.33 -11.55 -19.31
C GLY A 48 1.04 -12.23 -19.38
N LEU A 49 1.12 -13.37 -20.07
CA LEU A 49 2.39 -14.00 -20.43
C LEU A 49 3.06 -13.24 -21.58
N ARG A 50 4.37 -13.06 -21.47
CA ARG A 50 5.21 -12.50 -22.53
C ARG A 50 5.47 -13.57 -23.58
N ALA A 51 5.70 -13.13 -24.82
CA ALA A 51 5.99 -14.04 -25.93
C ALA A 51 7.14 -15.02 -25.64
N LYS A 52 8.15 -14.63 -24.86
CA LYS A 52 9.25 -15.55 -24.49
C LYS A 52 8.77 -16.68 -23.58
N GLU A 53 7.95 -16.35 -22.57
CA GLU A 53 7.40 -17.31 -21.61
C GLU A 53 6.44 -18.29 -22.32
N LEU A 54 5.63 -17.79 -23.25
CA LEU A 54 4.74 -18.63 -24.07
C LEU A 54 5.51 -19.65 -24.90
N LEU A 55 6.67 -19.28 -25.43
CA LEU A 55 7.49 -20.17 -26.27
C LEU A 55 8.23 -21.24 -25.47
N GLU A 56 8.28 -21.12 -24.14
CA GLU A 56 8.87 -22.12 -23.23
C GLU A 56 7.85 -23.19 -22.82
N LEU A 57 6.55 -22.94 -23.01
CA LEU A 57 5.48 -23.89 -22.69
C LEU A 57 5.55 -25.18 -23.51
N LYS A 58 5.33 -26.30 -22.83
CA LYS A 58 5.18 -27.64 -23.41
C LYS A 58 3.71 -28.07 -23.38
N ALA A 59 3.36 -29.03 -24.24
CA ALA A 59 2.00 -29.56 -24.29
C ALA A 59 1.53 -30.12 -22.94
N LYS A 60 2.42 -30.79 -22.18
CA LYS A 60 2.10 -31.32 -20.85
C LYS A 60 1.69 -30.27 -19.82
N ASP A 61 2.14 -29.04 -19.98
CA ASP A 61 1.82 -27.98 -19.00
C ASP A 61 0.34 -27.61 -19.09
N LEU A 62 -0.33 -27.97 -20.19
CA LEU A 62 -1.74 -27.65 -20.45
C LEU A 62 -2.65 -28.87 -20.55
N PHE A 63 -2.09 -30.09 -20.53
CA PHE A 63 -2.91 -31.29 -20.65
C PHE A 63 -3.82 -31.46 -19.43
N GLY A 64 -5.12 -31.63 -19.70
CA GLY A 64 -6.12 -31.84 -18.67
C GLY A 64 -6.58 -30.57 -17.95
N LEU A 65 -6.01 -29.39 -18.27
CA LEU A 65 -6.48 -28.12 -17.69
C LEU A 65 -7.89 -27.79 -18.17
N LYS A 66 -8.77 -27.51 -17.20
CA LYS A 66 -10.15 -27.08 -17.44
C LYS A 66 -10.28 -25.58 -17.26
N ALA A 67 -11.35 -25.02 -17.85
CA ALA A 67 -11.76 -23.66 -17.54
C ALA A 67 -11.98 -23.52 -16.01
N GLY A 68 -11.48 -22.45 -15.42
CA GLY A 68 -11.51 -22.21 -13.98
C GLY A 68 -10.25 -22.67 -13.23
N GLU A 69 -9.34 -23.42 -13.86
CA GLU A 69 -8.10 -23.88 -13.25
C GLU A 69 -6.91 -22.93 -13.50
N PHE A 70 -5.80 -23.18 -12.81
CA PHE A 70 -4.59 -22.37 -12.88
C PHE A 70 -3.41 -23.13 -13.49
N LEU A 71 -2.81 -22.57 -14.53
CA LEU A 71 -1.52 -22.97 -15.05
C LEU A 71 -0.41 -22.44 -14.11
N SER A 72 0.44 -23.34 -13.62
CA SER A 72 1.58 -22.98 -12.76
C SER A 72 2.87 -22.94 -13.58
N MET A 73 3.51 -21.77 -13.65
CA MET A 73 4.77 -21.57 -14.37
C MET A 73 5.88 -21.07 -13.46
N SER A 74 7.05 -21.69 -13.51
CA SER A 74 8.26 -21.18 -12.86
C SER A 74 8.84 -20.02 -13.67
N VAL A 75 9.07 -18.87 -13.04
CA VAL A 75 9.59 -17.67 -13.70
C VAL A 75 10.99 -17.37 -13.19
N GLY A 76 12.00 -17.53 -14.04
CA GLY A 76 13.40 -17.13 -13.76
C GLY A 76 14.24 -18.13 -12.96
N ASN A 77 15.38 -17.66 -12.43
CA ASN A 77 16.35 -18.44 -11.63
C ASN A 77 16.01 -18.52 -10.14
N GLU A 78 14.85 -17.98 -9.73
CA GLU A 78 14.38 -17.98 -8.35
C GLU A 78 13.11 -18.84 -8.26
N ASN A 79 12.89 -19.48 -7.11
CA ASN A 79 11.86 -20.49 -6.85
C ASN A 79 10.40 -19.94 -6.85
N THR A 80 10.13 -18.89 -7.63
CA THR A 80 8.84 -18.21 -7.74
C THR A 80 7.97 -18.85 -8.83
N VAL A 81 6.81 -19.37 -8.41
CA VAL A 81 5.78 -19.95 -9.29
C VAL A 81 4.68 -18.91 -9.53
N ARG A 82 4.41 -18.57 -10.79
CA ARG A 82 3.29 -17.72 -11.21
C ARG A 82 2.08 -18.61 -11.52
N GLN A 83 0.94 -18.30 -10.92
CA GLN A 83 -0.35 -18.93 -11.23
C GLN A 83 -1.10 -18.10 -12.27
N ILE A 84 -1.61 -18.76 -13.30
CA ILE A 84 -2.23 -18.15 -14.46
C ILE A 84 -3.58 -18.79 -14.66
N PHE A 85 -4.65 -18.04 -14.40
CA PHE A 85 -6.00 -18.59 -14.51
C PHE A 85 -6.42 -18.74 -15.96
N ILE A 86 -7.09 -19.86 -16.23
CA ILE A 86 -7.54 -20.28 -17.55
C ILE A 86 -9.06 -20.05 -17.62
N ASN A 87 -9.48 -19.07 -18.43
CA ASN A 87 -10.90 -18.83 -18.70
C ASN A 87 -11.44 -19.81 -19.77
N GLU A 88 -12.76 -19.78 -19.99
CA GLU A 88 -13.43 -20.66 -20.96
C GLU A 88 -12.90 -20.52 -22.39
N ASP A 89 -12.58 -19.29 -22.80
CA ASP A 89 -12.07 -18.97 -24.14
C ASP A 89 -10.69 -19.57 -24.40
N VAL A 90 -9.79 -19.42 -23.44
CA VAL A 90 -8.44 -19.95 -23.49
C VAL A 90 -8.48 -21.49 -23.39
N ALA A 91 -9.32 -22.05 -22.51
CA ALA A 91 -9.52 -23.50 -22.43
C ALA A 91 -10.06 -24.08 -23.75
N ARG A 92 -11.05 -23.43 -24.37
CA ARG A 92 -11.61 -23.84 -25.66
C ARG A 92 -10.55 -23.85 -26.75
N THR A 93 -9.82 -22.75 -26.91
CA THR A 93 -8.76 -22.65 -27.93
C THR A 93 -7.58 -23.59 -27.67
N PHE A 94 -7.30 -23.93 -26.41
CA PHE A 94 -6.34 -24.99 -26.07
C PHE A 94 -6.76 -26.33 -26.60
N ASN A 95 -7.96 -26.78 -26.25
CA ASN A 95 -8.46 -28.08 -26.64
C ASN A 95 -8.54 -28.21 -28.16
N GLU A 96 -9.05 -27.18 -28.85
CA GLU A 96 -9.11 -27.17 -30.32
C GLU A 96 -7.72 -27.26 -30.99
N TYR A 97 -6.70 -26.64 -30.40
CA TYR A 97 -5.34 -26.74 -30.92
C TYR A 97 -4.72 -28.11 -30.62
N LEU A 98 -4.86 -28.62 -29.41
CA LEU A 98 -4.31 -29.91 -29.00
C LEU A 98 -4.87 -31.05 -29.86
N ASP A 99 -6.17 -31.05 -30.13
CA ASP A 99 -6.85 -32.05 -30.97
C ASP A 99 -6.31 -32.05 -32.42
N LYS A 100 -6.08 -30.85 -32.98
CA LYS A 100 -5.60 -30.69 -34.36
C LYS A 100 -4.10 -30.97 -34.50
N ALA A 101 -3.30 -30.62 -33.49
CA ALA A 101 -1.85 -30.61 -33.58
C ALA A 101 -1.18 -31.94 -33.25
N LYS A 102 -1.90 -32.90 -32.63
CA LYS A 102 -1.40 -34.22 -32.24
C LYS A 102 -0.04 -34.15 -31.53
N LEU A 103 0.07 -33.23 -30.56
CA LEU A 103 1.32 -32.98 -29.83
C LEU A 103 1.61 -34.10 -28.82
N GLN A 104 2.89 -34.43 -28.66
CA GLN A 104 3.36 -35.26 -27.54
C GLN A 104 3.57 -34.40 -26.29
N PRO A 105 3.49 -34.95 -25.06
CA PRO A 105 3.61 -34.18 -23.82
C PRO A 105 4.84 -33.26 -23.72
N ASP A 106 5.99 -33.70 -24.23
CA ASP A 106 7.23 -32.92 -24.20
C ASP A 106 7.46 -32.01 -25.42
N ASP A 107 6.54 -32.00 -26.39
CA ASP A 107 6.60 -31.05 -27.50
C ASP A 107 6.38 -29.63 -26.98
N TYR A 108 7.13 -28.67 -27.52
CA TYR A 108 6.80 -27.25 -27.35
C TYR A 108 5.41 -26.98 -27.91
N LEU A 109 4.59 -26.29 -27.12
CA LEU A 109 3.22 -25.93 -27.50
C LEU A 109 3.22 -25.16 -28.83
N PHE A 110 4.16 -24.23 -28.98
CA PHE A 110 4.36 -23.44 -30.19
C PHE A 110 5.61 -23.86 -30.96
N LYS A 111 5.63 -25.10 -31.47
CA LYS A 111 6.76 -25.62 -32.25
C LYS A 111 6.89 -24.99 -33.65
N SER A 112 8.14 -24.83 -34.09
CA SER A 112 8.49 -24.45 -35.45
C SER A 112 8.13 -25.55 -36.46
N ARG A 113 8.02 -25.21 -37.75
CA ARG A 113 7.73 -26.18 -38.83
C ARG A 113 8.72 -27.36 -38.90
N LYS A 114 9.96 -27.17 -38.40
CA LYS A 114 10.99 -28.22 -38.34
C LYS A 114 10.91 -29.08 -37.07
N GLY A 115 9.85 -28.93 -36.26
CA GLY A 115 9.39 -29.86 -35.23
C GLY A 115 10.17 -29.90 -33.91
N LYS A 116 11.46 -29.57 -33.89
CA LYS A 116 12.32 -29.79 -32.70
C LYS A 116 12.53 -28.58 -31.77
N LYS A 117 12.15 -27.38 -32.22
CA LYS A 117 12.41 -26.12 -31.50
C LYS A 117 11.16 -25.23 -31.47
N PRO A 118 10.98 -24.39 -30.44
CA PRO A 118 9.88 -23.43 -30.42
C PRO A 118 10.03 -22.40 -31.55
N LEU A 119 8.94 -21.71 -31.87
CA LEU A 119 9.00 -20.52 -32.72
C LEU A 119 9.96 -19.48 -32.12
N THR A 120 10.51 -18.60 -32.96
CA THR A 120 11.37 -17.51 -32.47
C THR A 120 10.55 -16.25 -32.21
N ILE A 121 11.03 -15.37 -31.34
CA ILE A 121 10.42 -14.04 -31.10
C ILE A 121 10.31 -13.22 -32.38
N SER A 122 11.27 -13.37 -33.30
CA SER A 122 11.23 -12.73 -34.62
C SER A 122 10.04 -13.25 -35.43
N THR A 123 9.87 -14.58 -35.50
CA THR A 123 8.73 -15.22 -36.16
C THR A 123 7.39 -14.77 -35.58
N ILE A 124 7.27 -14.72 -34.25
CA ILE A 124 6.06 -14.20 -33.59
C ILE A 124 5.83 -12.73 -33.95
N SER A 125 6.87 -11.90 -33.99
CA SER A 125 6.71 -10.49 -34.37
C SER A 125 6.23 -10.33 -35.82
N HIS A 126 6.68 -11.18 -36.74
CA HIS A 126 6.15 -11.21 -38.11
C HIS A 126 4.71 -11.70 -38.19
N MET A 127 4.36 -12.73 -37.42
CA MET A 127 2.98 -13.23 -37.32
C MET A 127 2.04 -12.15 -36.79
N VAL A 128 2.41 -11.48 -35.70
CA VAL A 128 1.60 -10.39 -35.13
C VAL A 128 1.39 -9.27 -36.15
N ARG A 129 2.42 -8.85 -36.89
CA ARG A 129 2.25 -7.83 -37.94
C ARG A 129 1.24 -8.27 -39.00
N SER A 130 1.33 -9.50 -39.48
CA SER A 130 0.42 -9.99 -40.51
C SER A 130 -1.03 -10.11 -40.02
N TRP A 131 -1.24 -10.42 -38.73
CA TRP A 131 -2.58 -10.45 -38.12
C TRP A 131 -3.24 -9.06 -38.09
N PHE A 132 -2.46 -8.03 -37.78
CA PHE A 132 -2.94 -6.65 -37.72
C PHE A 132 -3.17 -6.08 -39.13
N GLU A 133 -2.26 -6.36 -40.07
CA GLU A 133 -2.42 -5.99 -41.48
C GLU A 133 -3.68 -6.62 -42.09
N ALA A 134 -3.91 -7.92 -41.87
CA ALA A 134 -5.11 -8.62 -42.33
C ALA A 134 -6.41 -8.08 -41.70
N SER A 135 -6.30 -7.40 -40.56
CA SER A 135 -7.43 -6.80 -39.84
C SER A 135 -7.62 -5.31 -40.17
N ASN A 136 -6.79 -4.76 -41.08
CA ASN A 136 -6.75 -3.35 -41.47
C ASN A 136 -6.47 -2.40 -40.28
N ILE A 137 -5.64 -2.84 -39.33
CA ILE A 137 -5.26 -2.08 -38.14
C ILE A 137 -3.91 -1.39 -38.40
N LYS A 138 -3.89 -0.06 -38.37
CA LYS A 138 -2.69 0.76 -38.64
C LYS A 138 -1.91 1.03 -37.36
N GLY A 139 -0.60 0.79 -37.38
CA GLY A 139 0.28 1.08 -36.24
C GLY A 139 1.57 0.27 -36.28
N VAL A 140 2.38 0.41 -35.23
CA VAL A 140 3.62 -0.37 -35.08
C VAL A 140 3.34 -1.57 -34.20
N TYR A 141 3.30 -2.76 -34.80
CA TYR A 141 2.99 -3.99 -34.07
C TYR A 141 4.10 -5.05 -34.17
N GLY A 142 4.04 -6.00 -33.25
CA GLY A 142 5.03 -7.06 -33.03
C GLY A 142 4.77 -7.78 -31.70
N ALA A 143 5.59 -8.75 -31.32
CA ALA A 143 5.32 -9.64 -30.18
C ALA A 143 4.99 -8.90 -28.86
N LYS A 144 5.64 -7.76 -28.59
CA LYS A 144 5.38 -6.93 -27.40
C LYS A 144 3.99 -6.30 -27.37
N SER A 145 3.34 -6.15 -28.52
CA SER A 145 2.01 -5.54 -28.65
C SER A 145 0.97 -6.37 -27.92
N LEU A 146 1.07 -7.70 -27.94
CA LEU A 146 0.09 -8.59 -27.30
C LEU A 146 0.11 -8.43 -25.78
N HIS A 147 1.29 -8.39 -25.17
CA HIS A 147 1.42 -8.15 -23.73
C HIS A 147 0.96 -6.74 -23.35
N LYS A 148 1.30 -5.73 -24.17
CA LYS A 148 0.80 -4.36 -23.98
C LYS A 148 -0.73 -4.29 -24.15
N THR A 149 -1.32 -5.08 -25.04
CA THR A 149 -2.78 -5.20 -25.16
C THR A 149 -3.35 -5.75 -23.87
N TRP A 150 -2.79 -6.82 -23.31
CA TRP A 150 -3.23 -7.32 -22.01
C TRP A 150 -3.08 -6.24 -20.91
N GLU A 151 -1.91 -5.59 -20.78
CA GLU A 151 -1.70 -4.50 -19.83
C GLU A 151 -2.72 -3.36 -20.01
N TYR A 152 -3.05 -3.03 -21.27
CA TYR A 152 -4.00 -1.97 -21.60
C TYR A 152 -5.45 -2.37 -21.30
N GLN A 153 -5.85 -3.60 -21.63
CA GLN A 153 -7.22 -4.10 -21.49
C GLN A 153 -7.55 -4.49 -20.05
N THR A 154 -6.56 -4.96 -19.28
CA THR A 154 -6.77 -5.45 -17.90
C THR A 154 -6.14 -4.55 -16.84
N GLY A 155 -5.42 -3.49 -17.23
CA GLY A 155 -4.60 -2.69 -16.33
C GLY A 155 -3.39 -3.45 -15.76
N GLY A 156 -3.02 -4.58 -16.37
CA GLY A 156 -1.95 -5.46 -15.86
C GLY A 156 -2.42 -6.52 -14.85
N ARG A 157 -3.72 -6.85 -14.83
CA ARG A 157 -4.33 -7.84 -13.92
C ARG A 157 -4.66 -9.16 -14.65
N PRO A 158 -4.39 -10.36 -14.09
CA PRO A 158 -4.70 -11.63 -14.77
C PRO A 158 -6.20 -11.89 -14.93
N ALA A 159 -6.60 -12.51 -16.05
CA ALA A 159 -7.92 -13.14 -16.19
C ALA A 159 -8.12 -14.16 -15.07
N GLY A 160 -9.32 -14.26 -14.49
CA GLY A 160 -9.59 -14.95 -13.20
C GLY A 160 -10.24 -14.06 -12.14
N THR A 161 -10.42 -12.79 -12.48
CA THR A 161 -11.18 -11.79 -11.74
C THR A 161 -12.50 -11.42 -12.44
N MET A 162 -12.88 -12.16 -13.49
CA MET A 162 -14.16 -12.00 -14.20
C MET A 162 -15.18 -13.01 -13.63
N ASN A 163 -16.11 -12.52 -12.81
CA ASN A 163 -17.32 -13.25 -12.45
C ASN A 163 -18.40 -12.95 -13.51
N SER A 164 -18.89 -13.99 -14.19
CA SER A 164 -20.10 -13.92 -15.03
C SER A 164 -21.29 -14.50 -14.26
N THR A 165 -22.19 -13.62 -13.82
CA THR A 165 -23.67 -13.65 -13.96
C THR A 165 -24.26 -12.58 -13.03
N ASP A 166 -24.98 -11.64 -13.66
CA ASP A 166 -25.92 -10.64 -13.15
C ASP A 166 -26.23 -10.63 -11.63
N ASP A 167 -25.51 -9.78 -10.90
CA ASP A 167 -26.03 -8.55 -10.27
C ASP A 167 -24.83 -7.85 -9.58
N ASN A 168 -24.11 -7.02 -10.32
CA ASN A 168 -22.85 -6.44 -9.84
C ASN A 168 -22.94 -4.91 -9.67
N SER A 169 -23.96 -4.44 -8.94
CA SER A 169 -24.08 -3.02 -8.57
C SER A 169 -22.87 -2.44 -7.81
N PHE A 170 -21.98 -3.30 -7.30
CA PHE A 170 -20.77 -2.90 -6.55
C PHE A 170 -19.47 -2.99 -7.37
N GLY A 171 -19.36 -3.93 -8.32
CA GLY A 171 -18.18 -4.08 -9.17
C GLY A 171 -18.00 -2.96 -10.19
N ASP A 172 -19.07 -2.26 -10.55
CA ASP A 172 -19.06 -1.06 -11.39
C ASP A 172 -18.63 0.22 -10.63
N LEU A 173 -18.50 0.15 -9.29
CA LEU A 173 -18.22 1.33 -8.46
C LEU A 173 -16.75 1.48 -8.04
N ILE A 174 -15.91 0.44 -8.12
CA ILE A 174 -14.54 0.46 -7.56
C ILE A 174 -13.59 -0.42 -8.38
N GLU A 175 -12.44 0.15 -8.77
CA GLU A 175 -11.35 -0.59 -9.41
C GLU A 175 -10.58 -1.51 -8.42
N PRO A 176 -10.04 -2.65 -8.89
CA PRO A 176 -9.21 -3.52 -8.07
C PRO A 176 -7.93 -2.85 -7.52
N LEU A 177 -7.50 -3.25 -6.33
CA LEU A 177 -6.34 -2.68 -5.64
C LEU A 177 -5.01 -3.14 -6.24
N ASP A 178 -4.10 -2.19 -6.53
CA ASP A 178 -2.69 -2.48 -6.80
C ASP A 178 -1.82 -2.36 -5.54
N THR A 179 -1.09 -3.46 -5.31
CA THR A 179 -0.07 -3.77 -4.32
C THR A 179 1.00 -2.69 -4.16
N SER A 180 1.08 -2.07 -2.99
CA SER A 180 2.20 -1.17 -2.70
C SER A 180 2.64 -1.21 -1.25
N THR A 181 3.39 -2.26 -0.92
CA THR A 181 4.23 -2.25 0.28
C THR A 181 5.09 -1.00 0.33
N LEU A 182 5.57 -0.48 -0.81
CA LEU A 182 6.40 0.72 -0.85
C LEU A 182 5.62 2.00 -0.49
N LYS A 183 4.46 2.26 -1.10
CA LYS A 183 3.66 3.47 -0.81
C LYS A 183 3.19 3.46 0.65
N LYS A 184 2.70 2.30 1.13
CA LYS A 184 2.36 2.09 2.53
C LYS A 184 3.57 2.31 3.44
N ARG A 185 4.75 1.79 3.10
CA ARG A 185 5.98 2.00 3.88
C ARG A 185 6.41 3.46 3.92
N VAL A 186 6.31 4.20 2.81
CA VAL A 186 6.62 5.64 2.76
C VAL A 186 5.66 6.41 3.68
N TYR A 187 4.36 6.13 3.57
CA TYR A 187 3.35 6.70 4.47
C TYR A 187 3.61 6.35 5.93
N ASP A 188 3.74 5.06 6.26
CA ASP A 188 3.94 4.60 7.64
C ASP A 188 5.21 5.21 8.22
N THR A 189 6.30 5.30 7.46
CA THR A 189 7.57 5.90 7.91
C THR A 189 7.42 7.40 8.20
N LEU A 190 6.79 8.15 7.29
CA LEU A 190 6.53 9.58 7.49
C LEU A 190 5.60 9.84 8.65
N PHE A 191 4.49 9.09 8.72
CA PHE A 191 3.53 9.17 9.80
C PHE A 191 4.19 8.91 11.16
N GLN A 192 4.97 7.83 11.27
CA GLN A 192 5.71 7.51 12.49
C GLN A 192 6.73 8.59 12.86
N ALA A 193 7.39 9.20 11.88
CA ALA A 193 8.33 10.30 12.12
C ALA A 193 7.63 11.58 12.61
N ILE A 194 6.41 11.86 12.13
CA ILE A 194 5.59 12.99 12.58
C ILE A 194 5.09 12.74 14.02
N ILE A 195 4.42 11.61 14.29
CA ILE A 195 3.81 11.36 15.60
C ILE A 195 4.83 11.21 16.74
N SER A 196 6.05 10.74 16.43
CA SER A 196 7.18 10.69 17.39
C SER A 196 7.85 12.05 17.61
N GLY A 197 7.43 13.10 16.89
CA GLY A 197 8.05 14.42 16.95
C GLY A 197 9.45 14.48 16.31
N ARG A 198 9.93 13.42 15.63
CA ARG A 198 11.19 13.47 14.85
C ARG A 198 11.10 14.42 13.66
N ILE A 199 9.91 14.56 13.10
CA ILE A 199 9.53 15.65 12.20
C ILE A 199 8.56 16.54 12.99
N PRO A 200 9.04 17.64 13.57
CA PRO A 200 8.23 18.47 14.45
C PRO A 200 7.08 19.20 13.72
N PRO A 201 6.02 19.59 14.44
CA PRO A 201 5.00 20.50 13.93
C PRO A 201 5.60 21.77 13.32
N GLY A 202 5.03 22.24 12.21
CA GLY A 202 5.54 23.38 11.45
C GLY A 202 6.68 23.06 10.48
N THR A 203 7.22 21.84 10.48
CA THR A 203 8.29 21.45 9.54
C THR A 203 7.78 21.47 8.10
N ARG A 204 8.54 22.12 7.20
CA ARG A 204 8.28 22.08 5.76
C ARG A 204 8.73 20.74 5.17
N LEU A 205 7.85 20.12 4.39
CA LEU A 205 8.09 18.87 3.69
C LEU A 205 8.10 19.13 2.18
N THR A 206 9.11 18.61 1.48
CA THR A 206 9.15 18.63 0.03
C THR A 206 9.22 17.21 -0.53
N VAL A 207 8.58 16.99 -1.68
CA VAL A 207 8.61 15.70 -2.38
C VAL A 207 10.04 15.32 -2.73
N SER A 208 10.85 16.29 -3.17
CA SER A 208 12.24 16.06 -3.57
C SER A 208 13.08 15.55 -2.39
N ASP A 209 13.00 16.21 -1.23
CA ASP A 209 13.81 15.85 -0.06
C ASP A 209 13.48 14.45 0.45
N ILE A 210 12.17 14.13 0.52
CA ILE A 210 11.71 12.82 0.97
C ILE A 210 12.10 11.74 -0.04
N SER A 211 11.90 11.97 -1.34
CA SER A 211 12.31 11.04 -2.40
C SER A 211 13.80 10.71 -2.35
N SER A 212 14.65 11.75 -2.24
CA SER A 212 16.09 11.57 -2.11
C SER A 212 16.46 10.84 -0.82
N ARG A 213 15.81 11.16 0.30
CA ARG A 213 16.11 10.54 1.60
C ARG A 213 15.70 9.07 1.66
N PHE A 214 14.58 8.72 1.05
CA PHE A 214 14.04 7.35 1.06
C PHE A 214 14.53 6.51 -0.12
N ASN A 215 15.26 7.11 -1.06
CA ASN A 215 15.70 6.46 -2.30
C ASN A 215 14.54 5.85 -3.09
N VAL A 216 13.47 6.63 -3.28
CA VAL A 216 12.25 6.25 -4.01
C VAL A 216 11.88 7.31 -5.03
N SER A 217 11.09 6.94 -6.04
CA SER A 217 10.52 7.89 -7.00
C SER A 217 9.56 8.88 -6.32
N GLN A 218 9.19 9.95 -7.02
CA GLN A 218 8.33 11.00 -6.45
C GLN A 218 6.87 10.56 -6.24
N MET A 219 6.36 9.62 -7.04
CA MET A 219 4.96 9.19 -6.97
C MET A 219 4.54 8.59 -5.62
N PRO A 220 5.24 7.58 -5.05
CA PRO A 220 4.87 7.05 -3.74
C PRO A 220 4.97 8.08 -2.61
N VAL A 221 5.83 9.09 -2.75
CA VAL A 221 5.92 10.21 -1.80
C VAL A 221 4.71 11.13 -1.92
N ARG A 222 4.29 11.48 -3.14
CA ARG A 222 3.11 12.33 -3.37
C ARG A 222 1.84 11.69 -2.82
N GLU A 223 1.66 10.39 -3.02
CA GLU A 223 0.52 9.65 -2.47
C GLU A 223 0.55 9.59 -0.93
N ALA A 224 1.73 9.34 -0.35
CA ALA A 224 1.89 9.35 1.11
C ALA A 224 1.56 10.73 1.71
N LEU A 225 2.03 11.82 1.10
CA LEU A 225 1.73 13.18 1.52
C LEU A 225 0.24 13.49 1.37
N SER A 226 -0.38 13.12 0.24
CA SER A 226 -1.83 13.30 0.02
C SER A 226 -2.66 12.58 1.09
N ARG A 227 -2.27 11.36 1.47
CA ARG A 227 -2.93 10.61 2.54
C ARG A 227 -2.73 11.25 3.93
N LEU A 228 -1.54 11.77 4.21
CA LEU A 228 -1.24 12.50 5.44
C LEU A 228 -2.02 13.82 5.52
N GLU A 229 -2.26 14.47 4.39
CA GLU A 229 -3.06 15.69 4.30
C GLU A 229 -4.55 15.38 4.52
N ALA A 230 -5.07 14.32 3.89
CA ALA A 230 -6.44 13.86 4.10
C ALA A 230 -6.73 13.45 5.56
N THR A 231 -5.72 13.00 6.29
CA THR A 231 -5.82 12.66 7.72
C THR A 231 -5.53 13.84 8.65
N GLY A 232 -5.18 15.01 8.09
CA GLY A 232 -4.98 16.27 8.81
C GLY A 232 -3.64 16.37 9.55
N PHE A 233 -2.63 15.56 9.23
CA PHE A 233 -1.31 15.64 9.88
C PHE A 233 -0.38 16.65 9.19
N ILE A 234 -0.68 17.00 7.95
CA ILE A 234 0.03 18.01 7.17
C ILE A 234 -0.99 18.88 6.43
N VAL A 235 -0.56 20.07 6.00
CA VAL A 235 -1.38 20.99 5.20
C VAL A 235 -0.56 21.59 4.06
N SER A 236 -1.13 21.66 2.86
CA SER A 236 -0.53 22.33 1.73
C SER A 236 -0.85 23.82 1.74
N GLN A 237 0.19 24.67 1.79
CA GLN A 237 0.04 26.12 1.74
C GLN A 237 0.51 26.67 0.38
N LYS A 238 -0.32 27.53 -0.24
CA LYS A 238 0.04 28.26 -1.47
C LYS A 238 1.38 28.98 -1.25
N LYS A 239 2.36 28.75 -2.13
CA LYS A 239 3.74 29.30 -2.12
C LYS A 239 4.68 28.78 -1.00
N LYS A 240 4.17 28.23 0.12
CA LYS A 240 4.99 27.70 1.22
C LYS A 240 5.22 26.18 1.14
N GLY A 241 4.50 25.48 0.27
CA GLY A 241 4.61 24.03 0.12
C GLY A 241 3.83 23.29 1.21
N THR A 242 4.14 22.02 1.42
CA THR A 242 3.48 21.18 2.42
C THR A 242 4.17 21.35 3.77
N ILE A 243 3.40 21.55 4.84
CA ILE A 243 3.93 21.71 6.19
C ILE A 243 3.25 20.73 7.16
N VAL A 244 3.97 20.29 8.19
CA VAL A 244 3.37 19.51 9.29
C VAL A 244 2.45 20.40 10.11
N GLN A 245 1.22 19.95 10.34
CA GLN A 245 0.20 20.73 11.05
C GLN A 245 0.65 21.05 12.48
N SER A 246 0.54 22.31 12.88
CA SER A 246 0.67 22.75 14.26
C SER A 246 -0.71 22.91 14.91
N LEU A 247 -0.79 22.67 16.22
CA LEU A 247 -1.98 22.93 17.02
C LEU A 247 -1.87 24.31 17.65
N SER A 248 -2.95 25.08 17.57
CA SER A 248 -3.20 26.21 18.45
C SER A 248 -3.62 25.73 19.85
N GLU A 249 -3.57 26.64 20.82
CA GLU A 249 -4.07 26.37 22.17
C GLU A 249 -5.57 26.01 22.17
N ASP A 250 -6.38 26.68 21.34
CA ASP A 250 -7.82 26.42 21.27
C ASP A 250 -8.12 25.05 20.64
N GLU A 251 -7.41 24.67 19.58
CA GLU A 251 -7.50 23.31 19.02
C GLU A 251 -7.08 22.25 20.04
N LEU A 252 -6.06 22.51 20.85
CA LEU A 252 -5.65 21.57 21.90
C LEU A 252 -6.74 21.42 22.99
N LYS A 253 -7.38 22.53 23.39
CA LYS A 253 -8.50 22.52 24.35
C LYS A 253 -9.67 21.70 23.80
N GLU A 254 -10.00 21.92 22.54
CA GLU A 254 -11.07 21.18 21.86
C GLU A 254 -10.75 19.68 21.82
N ILE A 255 -9.58 19.29 21.30
CA ILE A 255 -9.15 17.88 21.23
C ILE A 255 -9.18 17.24 22.63
N THR A 256 -8.68 17.94 23.65
CA THR A 256 -8.67 17.41 25.03
C THR A 256 -10.08 17.20 25.57
N THR A 257 -10.99 18.12 25.31
CA THR A 257 -12.41 18.03 25.72
C THR A 257 -13.11 16.84 25.05
N ILE A 258 -12.89 16.67 23.75
CA ILE A 258 -13.41 15.52 22.99
C ILE A 258 -12.82 14.23 23.54
N ARG A 259 -11.49 14.14 23.72
CA ARG A 259 -10.82 12.96 24.28
C ARG A 259 -11.31 12.60 25.68
N LEU A 260 -11.48 13.58 26.57
CA LEU A 260 -12.05 13.34 27.90
C LEU A 260 -13.43 12.68 27.81
N THR A 261 -14.26 13.11 26.86
CA THR A 261 -15.60 12.54 26.65
C THR A 261 -15.51 11.11 26.09
N LEU A 262 -14.75 10.93 24.99
CA LEU A 262 -14.66 9.67 24.28
C LEU A 262 -13.90 8.58 25.06
N GLU A 263 -12.74 8.91 25.63
CA GLU A 263 -11.93 7.94 26.38
C GLU A 263 -12.60 7.54 27.69
N THR A 264 -13.31 8.44 28.37
CA THR A 264 -14.02 8.06 29.60
C THR A 264 -15.24 7.19 29.30
N LEU A 265 -15.97 7.45 28.22
CA LEU A 265 -17.01 6.53 27.75
C LEU A 265 -16.42 5.14 27.45
N ALA A 266 -15.36 5.08 26.64
CA ALA A 266 -14.71 3.82 26.28
C ALA A 266 -14.19 3.07 27.51
N ALA A 267 -13.52 3.76 28.43
CA ALA A 267 -12.99 3.16 29.65
C ALA A 267 -14.09 2.61 30.57
N ARG A 268 -15.24 3.31 30.70
CA ARG A 268 -16.39 2.81 31.48
C ARG A 268 -16.93 1.50 30.92
N LEU A 269 -17.16 1.47 29.61
CA LEU A 269 -17.69 0.30 28.91
C LEU A 269 -16.70 -0.87 28.99
N ALA A 270 -15.43 -0.61 28.66
CA ALA A 270 -14.39 -1.61 28.67
C ALA A 270 -14.14 -2.18 30.08
N CYS A 271 -14.16 -1.36 31.13
CA CYS A 271 -13.90 -1.82 32.50
C CYS A 271 -14.81 -2.99 32.89
N SER A 272 -16.12 -2.86 32.63
CA SER A 272 -17.11 -3.90 32.93
C SER A 272 -16.80 -5.23 32.23
N VAL A 273 -16.39 -5.19 30.97
CA VAL A 273 -16.25 -6.39 30.11
C VAL A 273 -14.80 -6.85 29.90
N SER A 274 -13.81 -6.15 30.46
CA SER A 274 -12.39 -6.43 30.22
C SER A 274 -12.00 -7.88 30.54
N THR A 275 -11.26 -8.52 29.65
CA THR A 275 -10.83 -9.92 29.80
C THR A 275 -9.59 -10.06 30.69
N VAL A 276 -9.31 -11.28 31.16
CA VAL A 276 -8.12 -11.58 31.96
C VAL A 276 -6.84 -11.29 31.16
N GLU A 277 -6.85 -11.57 29.86
CA GLU A 277 -5.76 -11.30 28.94
C GLU A 277 -5.48 -9.79 28.84
N THR A 278 -6.53 -8.96 28.73
CA THR A 278 -6.42 -7.50 28.74
C THR A 278 -5.77 -7.01 30.03
N LEU A 279 -6.24 -7.50 31.18
CA LEU A 279 -5.73 -7.10 32.48
C LEU A 279 -4.27 -7.51 32.68
N ASN A 280 -3.88 -8.70 32.21
CA ASN A 280 -2.49 -9.16 32.25
C ASN A 280 -1.59 -8.34 31.33
N HIS A 281 -2.08 -7.98 30.13
CA HIS A 281 -1.36 -7.09 29.23
C HIS A 281 -1.17 -5.69 29.82
N LEU A 282 -2.20 -5.12 30.46
CA LEU A 282 -2.09 -3.84 31.18
C LEU A 282 -1.07 -3.89 32.32
N LYS A 283 -1.02 -4.97 33.11
CA LYS A 283 0.01 -5.17 34.14
C LYS A 283 1.42 -5.20 33.53
N ALA A 284 1.60 -5.90 32.42
CA ALA A 284 2.88 -5.98 31.73
C ALA A 284 3.33 -4.62 31.18
N LEU A 285 2.40 -3.86 30.59
CA LEU A 285 2.65 -2.48 30.14
C LEU A 285 3.01 -1.57 31.32
N MET A 286 2.28 -1.65 32.43
CA MET A 286 2.55 -0.86 33.63
C MET A 286 3.95 -1.14 34.19
N LYS A 287 4.38 -2.40 34.24
CA LYS A 287 5.74 -2.77 34.67
C LYS A 287 6.80 -2.10 33.79
N LYS A 288 6.63 -2.17 32.46
CA LYS A 288 7.54 -1.52 31.51
C LYS A 288 7.51 0.01 31.64
N TYR A 289 6.33 0.59 31.88
CA TYR A 289 6.14 2.03 32.01
C TYR A 289 6.88 2.60 33.22
N VAL A 290 6.90 1.87 34.34
CA VAL A 290 7.66 2.26 35.54
C VAL A 290 9.16 2.10 35.34
N SER A 291 9.61 1.05 34.66
CA SER A 291 11.04 0.72 34.55
C SER A 291 11.78 1.45 33.43
N THR A 292 11.07 1.99 32.44
CA THR A 292 11.75 2.59 31.27
C THR A 292 12.40 3.92 31.62
N ASN A 293 13.68 4.04 31.28
CA ASN A 293 14.42 5.29 31.34
C ASN A 293 14.40 6.05 30.02
N ASN A 294 13.91 5.45 28.94
CA ASN A 294 13.84 6.07 27.63
C ASN A 294 12.57 6.93 27.48
N GLY A 295 12.74 8.21 27.15
CA GLY A 295 11.62 9.14 26.98
C GLY A 295 10.66 8.79 25.83
N ASP A 296 11.19 8.34 24.69
CA ASP A 296 10.39 7.92 23.53
C ASP A 296 9.59 6.65 23.86
N GLU A 297 10.25 5.68 24.48
CA GLU A 297 9.60 4.44 24.92
C GLU A 297 8.51 4.71 25.95
N PHE A 298 8.75 5.64 26.89
CA PHE A 298 7.77 6.08 27.87
C PHE A 298 6.48 6.60 27.20
N VAL A 299 6.60 7.52 26.22
CA VAL A 299 5.42 8.05 25.50
C VAL A 299 4.71 6.95 24.69
N ARG A 300 5.46 6.03 24.07
CA ARG A 300 4.88 4.90 23.32
C ARG A 300 4.12 3.94 24.24
N ILE A 301 4.66 3.59 25.40
CA ILE A 301 3.99 2.71 26.37
C ILE A 301 2.74 3.39 26.93
N ASN A 302 2.80 4.69 27.25
CA ASN A 302 1.64 5.49 27.66
C ASN A 302 0.50 5.35 26.63
N ARG A 303 0.79 5.61 25.36
CA ARG A 303 -0.19 5.49 24.27
C ARG A 303 -0.77 4.07 24.18
N GLN A 304 0.07 3.04 24.27
CA GLN A 304 -0.37 1.65 24.23
C GLN A 304 -1.26 1.27 25.43
N PHE A 305 -0.96 1.81 26.61
CA PHE A 305 -1.72 1.58 27.83
C PHE A 305 -3.14 2.15 27.71
N HIS A 306 -3.28 3.43 27.31
CA HIS A 306 -4.59 4.06 27.07
C HIS A 306 -5.41 3.34 25.99
N TYR A 307 -4.76 2.95 24.89
CA TYR A 307 -5.41 2.16 23.84
C TYR A 307 -5.95 0.82 24.39
N THR A 308 -5.15 0.14 25.21
CA THR A 308 -5.53 -1.15 25.79
C THR A 308 -6.71 -1.00 26.76
N ILE A 309 -6.78 0.07 27.55
CA ILE A 309 -7.93 0.36 28.41
C ILE A 309 -9.22 0.48 27.59
N CYS A 310 -9.17 1.15 26.44
CA CYS A 310 -10.35 1.41 25.61
C CYS A 310 -10.71 0.26 24.65
N ARG A 311 -9.84 -0.75 24.52
CA ARG A 311 -9.95 -1.81 23.51
C ARG A 311 -11.20 -2.67 23.67
N ASP A 312 -11.54 -3.02 24.92
CA ASP A 312 -12.62 -3.98 25.18
C ASP A 312 -14.00 -3.30 25.21
N ALA A 313 -14.10 -2.01 24.87
CA ALA A 313 -15.36 -1.27 24.81
C ALA A 313 -16.31 -1.74 23.68
N ASN A 314 -15.85 -2.57 22.75
CA ASN A 314 -16.60 -3.04 21.57
C ASN A 314 -17.19 -1.92 20.70
N MET A 315 -16.52 -0.77 20.63
CA MET A 315 -16.92 0.39 19.81
C MET A 315 -15.81 0.77 18.82
N PRO A 316 -15.74 0.11 17.64
CA PRO A 316 -14.61 0.29 16.71
C PRO A 316 -14.47 1.72 16.17
N MET A 317 -15.58 2.40 15.88
CA MET A 317 -15.54 3.80 15.43
C MET A 317 -15.02 4.75 16.53
N LEU A 318 -15.46 4.54 17.78
CA LEU A 318 -14.98 5.29 18.94
C LEU A 318 -13.46 5.13 19.11
N GLN A 319 -12.96 3.90 18.97
CA GLN A 319 -11.53 3.61 19.05
C GLN A 319 -10.73 4.32 17.95
N GLN A 320 -11.24 4.34 16.72
CA GLN A 320 -10.60 5.06 15.61
C GLN A 320 -10.48 6.57 15.91
N LEU A 321 -11.55 7.18 16.44
CA LEU A 321 -11.54 8.60 16.83
C LEU A 321 -10.55 8.88 17.97
N ILE A 322 -10.54 8.05 19.02
CA ILE A 322 -9.60 8.18 20.14
C ILE A 322 -8.15 8.09 19.65
N VAL A 323 -7.85 7.11 18.79
CA VAL A 323 -6.52 6.92 18.22
C VAL A 323 -6.11 8.13 17.38
N TRP A 324 -6.99 8.61 16.49
CA TRP A 324 -6.71 9.77 15.65
C TRP A 324 -6.44 11.05 16.47
N LEU A 325 -7.28 11.33 17.48
CA LEU A 325 -7.08 12.48 18.39
C LEU A 325 -5.81 12.35 19.23
N SER A 326 -5.48 11.13 19.68
CA SER A 326 -4.25 10.87 20.43
C SER A 326 -3.01 11.08 19.56
N ASP A 327 -3.06 10.68 18.29
CA ASP A 327 -1.96 10.85 17.33
C ASP A 327 -1.72 12.31 16.99
N ARG A 328 -2.76 13.15 16.93
CA ARG A 328 -2.63 14.61 16.76
C ARG A 328 -1.84 15.28 17.90
N ILE A 329 -1.96 14.75 19.12
CA ILE A 329 -1.29 15.28 20.31
C ILE A 329 0.10 14.66 20.52
N SER A 330 0.32 13.43 20.06
CA SER A 330 1.54 12.65 20.31
C SER A 330 2.87 13.39 20.04
N PRO A 331 3.04 14.18 18.94
CA PRO A 331 4.28 14.92 18.71
C PRO A 331 4.66 15.85 19.88
N TYR A 332 3.66 16.49 20.49
CA TYR A 332 3.89 17.44 21.58
C TYR A 332 4.23 16.74 22.90
N CYS A 333 3.69 15.53 23.13
CA CYS A 333 4.11 14.70 24.25
C CYS A 333 5.60 14.33 24.15
N HIS A 334 6.06 13.94 22.95
CA HIS A 334 7.47 13.64 22.71
C HIS A 334 8.34 14.90 22.87
N LEU A 335 7.92 16.03 22.29
CA LEU A 335 8.64 17.29 22.42
C LEU A 335 8.74 17.76 23.89
N TYR A 336 7.68 17.62 24.68
CA TYR A 336 7.71 17.96 26.11
C TYR A 336 8.82 17.19 26.84
N ILE A 337 8.87 15.87 26.61
CA ILE A 337 9.86 14.98 27.22
C ILE A 337 11.28 15.34 26.74
N LEU A 338 11.46 15.73 25.48
CA LEU A 338 12.77 16.09 24.92
C LEU A 338 13.28 17.48 25.33
N THR A 339 12.39 18.44 25.61
CA THR A 339 12.75 19.86 25.71
C THR A 339 12.60 20.48 27.09
N ILE A 340 11.61 20.03 27.87
CA ILE A 340 11.23 20.64 29.16
C ILE A 340 11.40 19.64 30.30
N GLY A 341 11.35 18.35 30.00
CA GLY A 341 11.23 17.34 31.04
C GLY A 341 12.55 16.91 31.67
N ASP A 342 12.72 17.20 32.96
CA ASP A 342 13.48 16.29 33.83
C ASP A 342 12.65 15.00 33.98
N LEU A 343 13.23 13.86 33.59
CA LEU A 343 12.52 12.59 33.49
C LEU A 343 11.88 12.19 34.82
N ASP A 344 12.50 12.49 35.95
CA ASP A 344 12.05 11.99 37.26
C ASP A 344 10.91 12.79 37.87
N THR A 345 10.93 14.12 37.75
CA THR A 345 9.87 14.98 38.30
C THR A 345 8.54 14.85 37.55
N HIS A 346 8.57 14.46 36.26
CA HIS A 346 7.37 14.38 35.43
C HIS A 346 6.79 12.97 35.27
N ARG A 347 7.60 11.92 35.42
CA ARG A 347 7.11 10.54 35.36
C ARG A 347 6.23 10.18 36.56
N LYS A 348 6.60 10.60 37.77
CA LYS A 348 5.93 10.21 39.02
C LYS A 348 4.40 10.45 39.01
N PRO A 349 3.88 11.65 38.65
CA PRO A 349 2.43 11.85 38.59
C PRO A 349 1.74 10.95 37.56
N SER A 350 2.30 10.81 36.36
CA SER A 350 1.66 9.99 35.31
C SER A 350 1.69 8.51 35.66
N ILE A 351 2.78 8.00 36.23
CA ILE A 351 2.87 6.64 36.76
C ILE A 351 1.78 6.41 37.81
N ARG A 352 1.59 7.33 38.75
CA ARG A 352 0.53 7.23 39.77
C ARG A 352 -0.86 7.16 39.14
N TYR A 353 -1.14 7.98 38.12
CA TYR A 353 -2.43 7.95 37.43
C TYR A 353 -2.65 6.63 36.68
N HIS A 354 -1.63 6.11 36.00
CA HIS A 354 -1.69 4.82 35.31
C HIS A 354 -1.89 3.64 36.28
N GLN A 355 -1.23 3.66 37.44
CA GLN A 355 -1.46 2.69 38.50
C GLN A 355 -2.89 2.75 39.04
N GLY A 356 -3.44 3.96 39.21
CA GLY A 356 -4.83 4.16 39.62
C GLY A 356 -5.83 3.61 38.59
N MET A 357 -5.61 3.87 37.30
CA MET A 357 -6.41 3.28 36.22
C MET A 357 -6.34 1.75 36.24
N LEU A 358 -5.15 1.16 36.35
CA LEU A 358 -4.98 -0.30 36.44
C LEU A 358 -5.71 -0.88 37.66
N ALA A 359 -5.60 -0.22 38.82
CA ALA A 359 -6.29 -0.66 40.03
C ALA A 359 -7.82 -0.63 39.86
N GLY A 360 -8.36 0.41 39.23
CA GLY A 360 -9.79 0.49 38.89
C GLY A 360 -10.22 -0.63 37.95
N MET A 361 -9.44 -0.92 36.90
CA MET A 361 -9.72 -2.01 35.96
C MET A 361 -9.72 -3.38 36.64
N LEU A 362 -8.78 -3.62 37.56
CA LEU A 362 -8.70 -4.87 38.33
C LEU A 362 -9.87 -5.05 39.30
N LYS A 363 -10.32 -3.95 39.90
CA LYS A 363 -11.48 -3.94 40.81
C LYS A 363 -12.82 -3.91 40.08
N LYS A 364 -12.82 -3.81 38.74
CA LYS A 364 -14.02 -3.59 37.92
C LYS A 364 -14.80 -2.35 38.35
N ASP A 365 -14.08 -1.30 38.78
CA ASP A 365 -14.67 -0.03 39.20
C ASP A 365 -14.49 1.02 38.09
N PRO A 366 -15.51 1.25 37.25
CA PRO A 366 -15.42 2.22 36.15
C PRO A 366 -15.28 3.67 36.64
N ASN A 367 -15.74 4.00 37.85
CA ASN A 367 -15.63 5.36 38.37
C ASN A 367 -14.19 5.69 38.75
N GLU A 368 -13.50 4.74 39.38
CA GLU A 368 -12.10 4.89 39.74
C GLU A 368 -11.22 5.00 38.48
N VAL A 369 -11.46 4.16 37.45
CA VAL A 369 -10.75 4.26 36.16
C VAL A 369 -10.92 5.64 35.54
N VAL A 370 -12.17 6.13 35.46
CA VAL A 370 -12.47 7.43 34.85
C VAL A 370 -11.85 8.58 35.62
N LYS A 371 -11.85 8.54 36.95
CA LYS A 371 -11.23 9.56 37.79
C LYS A 371 -9.74 9.70 37.46
N TRP A 372 -9.00 8.59 37.44
CA TRP A 372 -7.56 8.61 37.15
C TRP A 372 -7.26 8.97 35.70
N LEU A 373 -8.07 8.50 34.75
CA LEU A 373 -7.96 8.85 33.33
C LEU A 373 -8.13 10.36 33.11
N LYS A 374 -9.13 10.98 33.74
CA LYS A 374 -9.35 12.43 33.65
C LYS A 374 -8.16 13.23 34.19
N LEU A 375 -7.58 12.79 35.31
CA LEU A 375 -6.39 13.43 35.88
C LEU A 375 -5.19 13.34 34.94
N ASP A 376 -4.97 12.19 34.30
CA ASP A 376 -3.87 12.00 33.35
C ASP A 376 -4.03 12.86 32.09
N LEU A 377 -5.22 12.87 31.48
CA LEU A 377 -5.50 13.67 30.28
C LEU A 377 -5.38 15.18 30.54
N ASN A 378 -5.89 15.68 31.67
CA ASN A 378 -5.75 17.09 32.06
C ASN A 378 -4.29 17.47 32.38
N GLN A 379 -3.55 16.56 32.99
CA GLN A 379 -2.12 16.77 33.24
C GLN A 379 -1.34 16.80 31.92
N SER A 380 -1.70 15.96 30.95
CA SER A 380 -1.12 15.95 29.60
C SER A 380 -1.38 17.29 28.89
N PHE A 381 -2.62 17.79 28.91
CA PHE A 381 -2.97 19.11 28.39
C PHE A 381 -2.07 20.22 28.96
N THR A 382 -1.94 20.27 30.29
CA THR A 382 -1.11 21.27 30.98
C THR A 382 0.36 21.21 30.54
N ARG A 383 0.88 20.02 30.24
CA ARG A 383 2.26 19.83 29.74
C ARG A 383 2.42 20.30 28.31
N ILE A 384 1.47 19.94 27.45
CA ILE A 384 1.51 20.29 26.02
C ILE A 384 1.41 21.81 25.84
N ILE A 385 0.57 22.50 26.61
CA ILE A 385 0.48 23.96 26.61
C ILE A 385 1.84 24.62 26.84
N LYS A 386 2.67 24.06 27.73
CA LYS A 386 4.01 24.58 27.98
C LYS A 386 4.89 24.51 26.73
N VAL A 387 4.76 23.44 25.92
CA VAL A 387 5.52 23.27 24.68
C VAL A 387 4.97 24.14 23.56
N LEU A 388 3.65 24.27 23.46
CA LEU A 388 3.00 25.14 22.46
C LEU A 388 3.42 26.62 22.63
N ASN A 389 3.55 27.07 23.88
CA ASN A 389 3.90 28.45 24.21
C ASN A 389 5.38 28.75 24.10
N VAL A 390 6.26 27.74 23.98
CA VAL A 390 7.64 28.02 23.62
C VAL A 390 7.68 28.27 22.11
N LYS A 391 7.84 29.53 21.73
CA LYS A 391 8.30 29.99 20.40
C LYS A 391 9.53 29.22 19.84
N SER A 392 10.10 28.28 20.61
CA SER A 392 11.42 27.67 20.45
C SER A 392 11.43 26.21 20.02
N ALA A 393 10.31 25.50 19.82
CA ALA A 393 10.39 24.14 19.27
C ALA A 393 11.05 24.14 17.87
N LEU A 394 10.80 25.20 17.09
CA LEU A 394 11.48 25.51 15.83
C LEU A 394 12.95 25.95 16.04
N ASN A 395 13.22 26.84 17.00
CA ASN A 395 14.59 27.29 17.32
C ASN A 395 15.48 26.16 17.90
N PHE A 396 14.88 25.14 18.53
CA PHE A 396 15.60 23.96 19.04
C PHE A 396 16.10 23.06 17.91
N ILE A 397 15.32 22.93 16.83
CA ILE A 397 15.72 22.21 15.61
C ILE A 397 16.85 22.96 14.89
N GLU A 398 16.75 24.29 14.79
CA GLU A 398 17.82 25.14 14.24
C GLU A 398 19.13 25.00 15.03
N LYS A 399 19.07 24.93 16.37
CA LYS A 399 20.24 24.67 17.23
C LYS A 399 20.84 23.27 17.06
N GLN A 400 20.04 22.25 16.75
CA GLN A 400 20.50 20.88 16.51
C GLN A 400 21.12 20.72 15.11
N GLN A 401 20.60 21.43 14.10
CA GLN A 401 21.15 21.43 12.74
C GLN A 401 22.40 22.31 12.59
N GLY A 402 22.53 23.37 13.39
CA GLY A 402 23.70 24.27 13.41
C GLY A 402 24.97 23.69 14.07
N ARG A 403 24.88 22.58 14.81
CA ARG A 403 26.03 21.92 15.47
C ARG A 403 26.71 20.83 14.62
N ARG A 404 26.29 20.64 13.37
CA ARG A 404 26.87 19.67 12.42
C ARG A 404 27.55 20.31 11.21
N LYS A 405 28.00 21.57 11.33
CA LYS A 405 28.90 22.19 10.35
C LYS A 405 30.31 22.25 10.90
#